data_AF-A0A2U3XY75-F1
#
_entry.id   AF-A0A2U3XY75-F1
#
_cell.length_a   1.000
_cell.length_b   1.000
_cell.length_c   1.000
_cell.angle_alpha   90.00
_cell.angle_beta   90.00
_cell.angle_gamma   90.00
#
_symmetry.space_group_name_H-M   'P 1'
#
loop_
_entity.id
_entity.type
_entity.pdbx_description
1 polymer ?
#
loop_
_entity_poly.entity_id
_entity_poly.type
_entity_poly.pdbx_seq_one_letter_code
_entity_poly.pdbx_strand_id
1 'polypeptide(L)'
;MVPHHSAPALLCALVLALCALSPPALAATASRGAAQGRVPQARPSSMVVEHPEFLKAGKEPGLQIWRVEKFDLVPVPPGLYGDFFTGDAYIILKTVQLRNGNLQYDLHYWLGNECSQDESGAAAIFTVQLDDYLNGRAVQHREVQGFESATFLGYFKSGLKYRVGPRHQGQRHQWQSLTQVHPSLSLVG
;
A
#
# COMPACT_ATOMS: atom_id res chain seq x y z
N MET A 1 24.23 14.17 -58.72
CA MET A 1 22.86 14.72 -58.87
C MET A 1 21.97 13.98 -57.88
N VAL A 2 21.66 14.63 -56.76
CA VAL A 2 20.79 14.15 -55.70
C VAL A 2 19.71 15.23 -55.54
N PRO A 3 18.41 14.90 -55.54
CA PRO A 3 17.39 15.93 -55.49
C PRO A 3 17.25 16.48 -54.07
N HIS A 4 17.25 17.81 -54.04
CA HIS A 4 16.80 18.68 -52.96
C HIS A 4 15.33 18.36 -52.64
N HIS A 5 14.97 18.13 -51.36
CA HIS A 5 13.59 18.26 -50.91
C HIS A 5 13.52 19.05 -49.61
N SER A 6 12.80 20.16 -49.73
CA SER A 6 12.48 21.15 -48.72
C SER A 6 11.55 20.56 -47.65
N ALA A 7 11.83 20.82 -46.37
CA ALA A 7 10.85 20.69 -45.28
C ALA A 7 9.74 21.75 -45.46
N PRO A 8 8.52 21.57 -44.89
CA PRO A 8 8.26 22.28 -43.62
C PRO A 8 7.14 21.71 -42.70
N ALA A 9 7.35 21.86 -41.39
CA ALA A 9 6.46 22.56 -40.45
C ALA A 9 4.93 22.31 -40.44
N LEU A 10 4.42 21.10 -40.73
CA LEU A 10 2.97 20.82 -40.73
C LEU A 10 2.42 20.07 -39.50
N LEU A 11 3.27 19.63 -38.58
CA LEU A 11 2.82 18.90 -37.36
C LEU A 11 2.76 19.77 -36.10
N CYS A 12 3.25 21.01 -36.15
CA CYS A 12 3.25 21.92 -34.98
C CYS A 12 2.00 22.83 -34.90
N ALA A 13 1.17 22.87 -35.94
CA ALA A 13 -0.01 23.75 -36.00
C ALA A 13 -1.33 23.09 -35.55
N LEU A 14 -1.34 21.80 -35.23
CA LEU A 14 -2.56 21.04 -34.89
C LEU A 14 -2.86 20.95 -33.39
N VAL A 15 -1.98 21.46 -32.51
CA VAL A 15 -2.19 21.42 -31.05
C VAL A 15 -2.63 22.79 -30.48
N LEU A 16 -2.55 23.87 -31.25
CA LEU A 16 -3.00 25.21 -30.81
C LEU A 16 -4.49 25.51 -31.12
N ALA A 17 -5.22 24.59 -31.75
CA ALA A 17 -6.62 24.80 -32.15
C ALA A 17 -7.67 24.16 -31.22
N LEU A 18 -7.27 23.51 -30.12
CA LEU A 18 -8.20 22.88 -29.15
C LEU A 18 -8.44 23.69 -27.86
N CYS A 19 -7.87 24.90 -27.74
CA CYS A 19 -8.07 25.78 -26.58
C CYS A 19 -9.07 26.93 -26.80
N ALA A 20 -9.84 26.97 -27.90
CA ALA A 20 -10.69 28.12 -28.25
C ALA A 20 -12.19 27.80 -28.47
N LEU A 21 -12.75 26.80 -27.77
CA LEU A 21 -14.19 26.54 -27.76
C LEU A 21 -14.72 26.55 -26.32
N SER A 22 -14.73 27.73 -25.71
CA SER A 22 -15.58 28.00 -24.54
C SER A 22 -16.91 28.57 -25.04
N PRO A 23 -18.07 27.95 -24.75
CA PRO A 23 -19.36 28.57 -25.05
C PRO A 23 -19.62 29.79 -24.15
N PRO A 24 -20.40 30.79 -24.64
CA PRO A 24 -20.63 32.04 -23.94
C PRO A 24 -21.52 31.84 -22.70
N ALA A 25 -21.14 32.51 -21.61
CA ALA A 25 -21.90 32.55 -20.38
C ALA A 25 -23.27 33.22 -20.60
N LEU A 26 -24.35 32.47 -20.37
CA LEU A 26 -25.69 33.00 -20.29
C LEU A 26 -25.95 33.48 -18.86
N ALA A 27 -26.24 34.77 -18.70
CA ALA A 27 -26.57 35.38 -17.43
C ALA A 27 -27.86 34.77 -16.85
N ALA A 28 -27.75 34.10 -15.70
CA ALA A 28 -28.89 33.65 -14.91
C ALA A 28 -29.07 34.58 -13.69
N THR A 29 -30.25 35.17 -13.62
CA THR A 29 -30.75 36.06 -12.58
C THR A 29 -30.65 35.48 -11.17
N ALA A 30 -30.24 36.31 -10.21
CA ALA A 30 -30.18 35.99 -8.79
C ALA A 30 -31.57 35.66 -8.22
N SER A 31 -31.77 34.39 -7.87
CA SER A 31 -32.87 33.94 -7.02
C SER A 31 -32.38 33.86 -5.58
N ARG A 32 -32.94 34.72 -4.73
CA ARG A 32 -32.74 34.77 -3.29
C ARG A 32 -33.53 33.60 -2.69
N GLY A 33 -32.86 32.54 -2.24
CA GLY A 33 -33.53 31.33 -1.75
C GLY A 33 -32.71 30.52 -0.75
N ALA A 34 -33.14 30.61 0.52
CA ALA A 34 -33.03 29.65 1.62
C ALA A 34 -31.67 28.98 1.92
N ALA A 35 -31.17 29.24 3.15
CA ALA A 35 -30.15 28.45 3.82
C ALA A 35 -30.54 26.95 3.81
N GLN A 36 -29.86 26.16 2.99
CA GLN A 36 -29.95 24.71 3.04
C GLN A 36 -29.20 24.24 4.28
N GLY A 37 -29.95 23.75 5.27
CA GLY A 37 -29.40 23.02 6.39
C GLY A 37 -28.58 21.84 5.87
N ARG A 38 -27.30 21.80 6.26
CA ARG A 38 -26.39 20.69 5.99
C ARG A 38 -26.99 19.44 6.63
N VAL A 39 -27.52 18.53 5.83
CA VAL A 39 -27.87 17.19 6.29
C VAL A 39 -26.56 16.57 6.80
N PRO A 40 -26.48 16.14 8.08
CA PRO A 40 -25.35 15.34 8.52
C PRO A 40 -25.41 14.05 7.69
N GLN A 41 -24.47 13.87 6.76
CA GLN A 41 -24.29 12.56 6.15
C GLN A 41 -23.88 11.61 7.27
N ALA A 42 -24.83 10.79 7.73
CA ALA A 42 -24.53 9.62 8.52
C ALA A 42 -23.61 8.76 7.65
N ARG A 43 -22.35 8.61 8.08
CA ARG A 43 -21.45 7.62 7.48
C ARG A 43 -22.19 6.28 7.59
N PRO A 44 -22.38 5.53 6.48
CA PRO A 44 -22.98 4.21 6.58
C PRO A 44 -22.20 3.42 7.62
N SER A 45 -22.93 2.75 8.50
CA SER A 45 -22.39 1.89 9.55
C SER A 45 -21.27 1.05 8.95
N SER A 46 -20.04 1.29 9.41
CA SER A 46 -18.85 0.59 8.95
C SER A 46 -19.14 -0.91 8.95
N MET A 47 -19.18 -1.52 7.76
CA MET A 47 -19.11 -2.97 7.66
C MET A 47 -17.68 -3.32 8.03
N VAL A 48 -17.43 -3.45 9.34
CA VAL A 48 -16.14 -3.89 9.84
C VAL A 48 -15.94 -5.31 9.34
N VAL A 49 -15.01 -5.50 8.41
CA VAL A 49 -14.65 -6.82 7.90
C VAL A 49 -13.99 -7.59 9.04
N GLU A 50 -14.63 -8.68 9.48
CA GLU A 50 -14.07 -9.54 10.52
C GLU A 50 -13.05 -10.50 9.92
N HIS A 51 -11.77 -10.31 10.24
CA HIS A 51 -10.67 -11.17 9.85
C HIS A 51 -9.86 -11.59 11.10
N PRO A 52 -9.43 -12.86 11.26
CA PRO A 52 -8.71 -13.31 12.46
C PRO A 52 -7.45 -12.48 12.77
N GLU A 53 -6.76 -12.00 11.74
CA GLU A 53 -5.58 -11.15 11.91
C GLU A 53 -5.93 -9.71 12.31
N PHE A 54 -7.13 -9.21 11.96
CA PHE A 54 -7.57 -7.87 12.40
C PHE A 54 -7.81 -7.85 13.91
N LEU A 55 -8.33 -8.94 14.47
CA LEU A 55 -8.51 -9.08 15.92
C LEU A 55 -7.20 -8.96 16.71
N LYS A 56 -6.06 -9.29 16.08
CA LYS A 56 -4.73 -9.24 16.67
C LYS A 56 -3.97 -7.96 16.33
N ALA A 57 -4.40 -7.22 15.32
CA ALA A 57 -3.70 -6.05 14.83
C ALA A 57 -3.74 -4.88 15.83
N GLY A 58 -2.60 -4.23 16.04
CA GLY A 58 -2.51 -2.95 16.75
C GLY A 58 -2.91 -2.98 18.22
N LYS A 59 -2.87 -4.16 18.87
CA LYS A 59 -3.21 -4.31 20.29
C LYS A 59 -2.10 -3.85 21.23
N GLU A 60 -0.85 -3.92 20.78
CA GLU A 60 0.31 -3.49 21.55
C GLU A 60 1.36 -2.81 20.66
N PRO A 61 2.26 -1.99 21.23
CA PRO A 61 3.35 -1.37 20.49
C PRO A 61 4.26 -2.42 19.87
N GLY A 62 4.57 -2.26 18.58
CA GLY A 62 5.33 -3.26 17.85
C GLY A 62 5.23 -3.11 16.35
N LEU A 63 5.83 -4.05 15.65
CA LEU A 63 5.74 -4.20 14.21
C LEU A 63 5.00 -5.52 13.92
N GLN A 64 4.02 -5.48 13.03
CA GLN A 64 3.31 -6.66 12.54
C GLN A 64 3.39 -6.66 11.02
N ILE A 65 3.70 -7.81 10.42
CA ILE A 65 3.85 -7.96 8.97
C ILE A 65 3.02 -9.15 8.52
N TRP A 66 2.22 -8.93 7.49
CA TRP A 66 1.47 -9.96 6.78
C TRP A 66 1.86 -9.96 5.31
N ARG A 67 1.87 -11.14 4.72
CA ARG A 67 1.98 -11.35 3.28
C ARG A 67 0.59 -11.62 2.71
N VAL A 68 0.31 -11.06 1.54
CA VAL A 68 -0.87 -11.44 0.78
C VAL A 68 -0.63 -12.78 0.11
N GLU A 69 -1.45 -13.77 0.43
CA GLU A 69 -1.39 -15.09 -0.22
C GLU A 69 -2.79 -15.51 -0.65
N LYS A 70 -3.03 -15.60 -1.96
CA LYS A 70 -4.31 -16.10 -2.52
C LYS A 70 -5.55 -15.40 -1.93
N PHE A 71 -5.53 -14.06 -1.89
CA PHE A 71 -6.58 -13.21 -1.31
C PHE A 71 -6.76 -13.34 0.21
N ASP A 72 -5.74 -13.81 0.93
CA ASP A 72 -5.74 -13.90 2.40
C ASP A 72 -4.55 -13.13 3.01
N LEU A 73 -4.66 -12.74 4.29
CA LEU A 73 -3.59 -12.11 5.07
C LEU A 73 -2.88 -13.15 5.93
N VAL A 74 -1.70 -13.58 5.51
CA VAL A 74 -0.90 -14.58 6.21
C VAL A 74 0.19 -13.90 7.04
N PRO A 75 0.26 -14.11 8.37
CA PRO A 75 1.30 -13.47 9.20
C PRO A 75 2.69 -13.99 8.82
N VAL A 76 3.63 -13.06 8.66
CA VAL A 76 5.05 -13.40 8.46
C VAL A 76 5.65 -13.76 9.83
N PRO A 77 6.45 -14.83 9.94
CA PRO A 77 7.14 -15.15 11.18
C PRO A 77 8.10 -14.02 11.60
N PRO A 78 8.16 -13.61 12.89
CA PRO A 78 8.99 -12.48 13.32
C PRO A 78 10.48 -12.60 12.99
N GLY A 79 11.03 -13.81 12.97
CA GLY A 79 12.44 -14.06 12.61
C GLY A 79 12.78 -13.74 11.14
N LEU A 80 11.78 -13.46 10.32
CA LEU A 80 11.89 -13.22 8.89
C LEU A 80 11.49 -11.77 8.53
N TYR A 81 11.28 -10.93 9.54
CA TYR A 81 10.98 -9.52 9.32
C TYR A 81 12.17 -8.82 8.66
N GLY A 82 11.89 -8.15 7.54
CA GLY A 82 12.91 -7.53 6.69
C GLY A 82 13.26 -8.34 5.46
N ASP A 83 12.86 -9.62 5.36
CA ASP A 83 12.97 -10.40 4.13
C ASP A 83 11.67 -10.28 3.32
N PHE A 84 11.73 -9.59 2.18
CA PHE A 84 10.58 -9.35 1.30
C PHE A 84 10.78 -10.03 -0.05
N PHE A 85 9.82 -10.86 -0.45
CA PHE A 85 9.84 -11.46 -1.78
C PHE A 85 9.43 -10.43 -2.84
N THR A 86 10.25 -10.28 -3.88
CA THR A 86 10.04 -9.31 -4.97
C THR A 86 8.80 -9.61 -5.80
N GLY A 87 8.35 -10.86 -5.77
CA GLY A 87 7.15 -11.35 -6.45
C GLY A 87 5.87 -11.29 -5.62
N ASP A 88 5.90 -10.74 -4.40
CA ASP A 88 4.75 -10.76 -3.48
C ASP A 88 4.39 -9.32 -3.01
N ALA A 89 3.21 -9.18 -2.39
CA ALA A 89 2.75 -7.95 -1.74
C ALA A 89 2.54 -8.16 -0.23
N TYR A 90 2.79 -7.11 0.56
CA TYR A 90 2.79 -7.18 2.03
C TYR A 90 2.03 -6.02 2.65
N ILE A 91 1.47 -6.26 3.84
CA ILE A 91 0.89 -5.26 4.73
C ILE A 91 1.73 -5.21 5.99
N ILE A 92 2.11 -4.01 6.41
CA ILE A 92 2.95 -3.76 7.59
C ILE A 92 2.21 -2.76 8.47
N LEU A 93 1.96 -3.13 9.72
CA LEU A 93 1.43 -2.24 10.75
C LEU A 93 2.52 -1.93 11.76
N LYS A 94 2.86 -0.65 11.87
CA LYS A 94 3.66 -0.12 12.96
C LYS A 94 2.76 0.52 14.01
N THR A 95 2.81 -0.01 15.23
CA THR A 95 2.09 0.51 16.39
C THR A 95 3.07 1.16 17.36
N VAL A 96 2.80 2.41 17.74
CA VAL A 96 3.64 3.18 18.68
C VAL A 96 2.80 3.66 19.85
N GLN A 97 3.29 3.45 21.08
CA GLN A 97 2.69 4.03 22.28
C GLN A 97 3.00 5.53 22.34
N LEU A 98 1.97 6.36 22.33
CA LEU A 98 2.09 7.79 22.57
C LEU A 98 2.11 8.09 24.07
N ARG A 99 2.70 9.24 24.44
CA ARG A 99 2.80 9.70 25.84
C ARG A 99 1.43 9.93 26.51
N ASN A 100 0.39 10.18 25.72
CA ASN A 100 -0.98 10.38 26.20
C ASN A 100 -1.74 9.07 26.46
N GLY A 101 -1.08 7.91 26.35
CA GLY A 101 -1.69 6.60 26.53
C GLY A 101 -2.35 6.02 25.27
N ASN A 102 -2.53 6.80 24.20
CA ASN A 102 -3.08 6.28 22.95
C ASN A 102 -2.03 5.56 22.10
N LEU A 103 -2.50 4.68 21.23
CA LEU A 103 -1.68 4.05 20.18
C LEU A 103 -1.77 4.86 18.88
N GLN A 104 -0.62 5.13 18.27
CA GLN A 104 -0.48 5.61 16.90
C GLN A 104 -0.26 4.43 15.97
N TYR A 105 -0.85 4.48 14.78
CA TYR A 105 -0.74 3.45 13.76
C TYR A 105 -0.23 4.04 12.44
N ASP A 106 0.80 3.41 11.89
CA ASP A 106 1.28 3.65 10.53
C ASP A 106 1.12 2.33 9.75
N LEU A 107 0.28 2.34 8.72
CA LEU A 107 0.03 1.21 7.84
C LEU A 107 0.79 1.41 6.54
N HIS A 108 1.62 0.45 6.18
CA HIS A 108 2.34 0.45 4.92
C HIS A 108 1.91 -0.77 4.13
N TYR A 109 1.58 -0.60 2.85
CA TYR A 109 1.52 -1.72 1.92
C TYR A 109 2.70 -1.66 0.98
N TRP A 110 3.50 -2.72 1.02
CA TRP A 110 4.70 -2.84 0.22
C TRP A 110 4.43 -3.70 -1.01
N LEU A 111 4.83 -3.21 -2.17
CA LEU A 111 4.59 -3.83 -3.46
C LEU A 111 5.92 -4.24 -4.09
N GLY A 112 6.13 -5.55 -4.21
CA GLY A 112 7.24 -6.12 -4.95
C GLY A 112 7.16 -5.77 -6.43
N ASN A 113 8.31 -5.61 -7.07
CA ASN A 113 8.37 -5.22 -8.48
C ASN A 113 7.76 -6.27 -9.43
N GLU A 114 7.63 -7.51 -8.97
CA GLU A 114 7.14 -8.66 -9.74
C GLU A 114 5.82 -9.21 -9.18
N CYS A 115 5.22 -8.56 -8.18
CA CYS A 115 3.94 -8.98 -7.61
C CYS A 115 2.80 -8.91 -8.63
N SER A 116 1.81 -9.78 -8.47
CA SER A 116 0.68 -9.83 -9.38
C SER A 116 -0.28 -8.65 -9.16
N GLN A 117 -1.15 -8.41 -10.14
CA GLN A 117 -2.17 -7.36 -10.02
C GLN A 117 -3.16 -7.66 -8.91
N ASP A 118 -3.53 -8.93 -8.73
CA ASP A 118 -4.44 -9.36 -7.66
C ASP A 118 -3.81 -9.19 -6.27
N GLU A 119 -2.52 -9.50 -6.10
CA GLU A 119 -1.81 -9.32 -4.83
C GLU A 119 -1.67 -7.85 -4.46
N SER A 120 -1.24 -7.01 -5.41
CA SER A 120 -1.12 -5.57 -5.17
C SER A 120 -2.48 -4.90 -4.91
N GLY A 121 -3.52 -5.30 -5.64
CA GLY A 121 -4.90 -4.86 -5.40
C GLY A 121 -5.42 -5.28 -4.03
N ALA A 122 -5.20 -6.55 -3.64
CA ALA A 122 -5.59 -7.07 -2.34
C ALA A 122 -4.84 -6.36 -1.20
N ALA A 123 -3.54 -6.08 -1.33
CA ALA A 123 -2.78 -5.34 -0.32
C ALA A 123 -3.35 -3.94 -0.06
N ALA A 124 -3.74 -3.23 -1.12
CA ALA A 124 -4.39 -1.93 -1.00
C ALA A 124 -5.76 -2.04 -0.30
N ILE A 125 -6.59 -3.01 -0.69
CA ILE A 125 -7.92 -3.23 -0.07
C ILE A 125 -7.78 -3.59 1.40
N PHE A 126 -6.89 -4.53 1.74
CA PHE A 126 -6.65 -4.91 3.14
C PHE A 126 -6.15 -3.76 3.99
N THR A 127 -5.33 -2.86 3.41
CA THR A 127 -4.86 -1.66 4.11
C THR A 127 -6.03 -0.74 4.48
N VAL A 128 -6.95 -0.50 3.54
CA VAL A 128 -8.15 0.31 3.80
C VAL A 128 -9.05 -0.34 4.84
N GLN A 129 -9.31 -1.65 4.71
CA GLN A 129 -10.16 -2.37 5.66
C GLN A 129 -9.55 -2.42 7.07
N LEU A 130 -8.22 -2.54 7.18
CA LEU A 130 -7.54 -2.55 8.46
C LEU A 130 -7.52 -1.16 9.10
N ASP A 131 -7.40 -0.08 8.32
CA ASP A 131 -7.56 1.28 8.83
C ASP A 131 -9.00 1.53 9.34
N ASP A 132 -10.01 1.12 8.56
CA ASP A 132 -11.42 1.16 9.00
C ASP A 132 -11.63 0.40 10.31
N TYR A 133 -11.04 -0.80 10.44
CA TYR A 133 -11.05 -1.60 11.68
C TYR A 133 -10.39 -0.85 12.86
N LEU A 134 -9.32 -0.10 12.59
CA LEU A 134 -8.63 0.75 13.58
C LEU A 134 -9.31 2.13 13.77
N ASN A 135 -10.54 2.27 13.29
CA ASN A 135 -11.40 3.46 13.36
C ASN A 135 -10.90 4.65 12.55
N GLY A 136 -10.20 4.42 11.44
CA GLY A 136 -9.67 5.46 10.55
C GLY A 136 -8.53 6.26 11.20
N ARG A 137 -7.80 5.65 12.14
CA ARG A 137 -6.72 6.29 12.91
C ARG A 137 -5.34 6.04 12.32
N ALA A 138 -5.19 5.12 11.37
CA ALA A 138 -3.91 4.82 10.78
C ALA A 138 -3.56 5.82 9.68
N VAL A 139 -2.27 6.15 9.57
CA VAL A 139 -1.74 6.82 8.37
C VAL A 139 -1.37 5.73 7.36
N GLN A 140 -1.90 5.81 6.15
CA GLN A 140 -1.65 4.82 5.09
C GLN A 140 -0.51 5.28 4.19
N HIS A 141 0.43 4.37 3.92
CA HIS A 141 1.63 4.60 3.14
C HIS A 141 1.75 3.56 2.04
N ARG A 142 1.98 4.00 0.80
CA ARG A 142 2.30 3.11 -0.31
C ARG A 142 3.81 2.99 -0.44
N GLU A 143 4.33 1.78 -0.27
CA GLU A 143 5.76 1.50 -0.40
C GLU A 143 5.99 0.65 -1.65
N VAL A 144 6.86 1.11 -2.54
CA VAL A 144 7.23 0.35 -3.75
C VAL A 144 8.67 -0.09 -3.62
N GLN A 145 8.96 -1.33 -4.00
CA GLN A 145 10.33 -1.86 -4.01
C GLN A 145 11.33 -0.87 -4.62
N GLY A 146 12.35 -0.51 -3.85
CA GLY A 146 13.42 0.42 -4.26
C GLY A 146 13.09 1.91 -4.13
N PHE A 147 11.87 2.25 -3.72
CA PHE A 147 11.39 3.62 -3.52
C PHE A 147 10.68 3.78 -2.16
N GLU A 148 11.03 2.93 -1.20
CA GLU A 148 10.44 2.96 0.12
C GLU A 148 10.78 4.26 0.87
N SER A 149 9.84 4.70 1.71
CA SER A 149 10.04 5.83 2.59
C SER A 149 11.15 5.56 3.62
N ALA A 150 11.84 6.62 4.03
CA ALA A 150 12.86 6.54 5.08
C ALA A 150 12.26 6.03 6.41
N THR A 151 11.01 6.37 6.69
CA THR A 151 10.27 5.87 7.86
C THR A 151 10.13 4.35 7.82
N PHE A 152 9.66 3.80 6.69
CA PHE A 152 9.51 2.36 6.50
C PHE A 152 10.83 1.62 6.60
N LEU A 153 11.87 2.09 5.90
CA LEU A 153 13.21 1.50 5.95
C LEU A 153 13.78 1.53 7.38
N GLY A 154 13.47 2.57 8.16
CA GLY A 154 13.88 2.72 9.55
C GLY A 154 13.33 1.65 10.52
N TYR A 155 12.33 0.86 10.12
CA TYR A 155 11.80 -0.24 10.92
C TYR A 155 12.75 -1.44 10.98
N PHE A 156 13.52 -1.68 9.91
CA PHE A 156 14.38 -2.86 9.76
C PHE A 156 15.82 -2.53 10.10
N LYS A 157 16.21 -2.72 11.37
CA LYS A 157 17.53 -2.28 11.89
C LYS A 157 18.73 -2.97 11.23
N SER A 158 18.55 -4.20 10.75
CA SER A 158 19.55 -4.96 9.98
C SER A 158 19.45 -4.71 8.47
N GLY A 159 18.62 -3.75 8.05
CA GLY A 159 18.30 -3.49 6.65
C GLY A 159 17.19 -4.38 6.11
N LEU A 160 16.43 -3.83 5.17
CA LEU A 160 15.48 -4.59 4.36
C LEU A 160 16.23 -5.36 3.26
N LYS A 161 15.80 -6.58 2.97
CA LYS A 161 16.40 -7.48 1.99
C LYS A 161 15.36 -7.95 0.99
N TYR A 162 15.66 -7.77 -0.29
CA TYR A 162 14.87 -8.35 -1.38
C TYR A 162 15.24 -9.81 -1.61
N ARG A 163 14.22 -10.65 -1.73
CA ARG A 163 14.34 -12.09 -2.00
C ARG A 163 13.63 -12.39 -3.32
N VAL A 164 14.31 -13.12 -4.20
CA VAL A 164 13.64 -13.65 -5.40
C VAL A 164 12.97 -14.97 -5.00
N GLY A 165 11.65 -15.03 -5.14
CA GLY A 165 10.83 -16.21 -4.86
C GLY A 165 10.27 -16.83 -6.16
N PRO A 166 9.99 -18.14 -6.18
CA PRO A 166 9.30 -18.74 -7.32
C PRO A 166 7.86 -18.23 -7.39
N ARG A 167 7.46 -17.68 -8.55
CA ARG A 167 6.09 -17.19 -8.80
C ARG A 167 5.07 -18.31 -8.58
N HIS A 168 4.04 -18.03 -7.77
CA HIS A 168 2.81 -18.79 -7.58
C HIS A 168 2.90 -20.31 -7.80
N GLN A 169 3.48 -21.05 -6.86
CA GLN A 169 3.03 -22.43 -6.62
C GLN A 169 3.17 -22.78 -5.13
N GLY A 170 2.04 -22.65 -4.42
CA GLY A 170 1.74 -23.27 -3.12
C GLY A 170 2.84 -23.24 -2.05
N GLN A 171 2.95 -22.16 -1.29
CA GLN A 171 3.95 -22.08 -0.23
C GLN A 171 3.37 -22.15 1.19
N ARG A 172 3.21 -23.38 1.70
CA ARG A 172 3.35 -23.64 3.16
C ARG A 172 4.79 -24.04 3.55
N HIS A 173 5.66 -24.29 2.57
CA HIS A 173 6.93 -25.00 2.79
C HIS A 173 8.19 -24.14 2.78
N GLN A 174 8.17 -22.90 2.25
CA GLN A 174 9.42 -22.14 2.08
C GLN A 174 9.86 -21.38 3.35
N TRP A 175 8.92 -20.92 4.18
CA TRP A 175 9.30 -20.43 5.52
C TRP A 175 9.83 -21.55 6.42
N GLN A 176 9.37 -22.79 6.24
CA GLN A 176 9.89 -23.95 6.97
C GLN A 176 11.33 -24.26 6.60
N SER A 177 11.72 -24.14 5.31
CA SER A 177 13.12 -24.37 4.94
C SER A 177 14.04 -23.31 5.57
N LEU A 178 13.65 -22.03 5.61
CA LEU A 178 14.45 -20.96 6.24
C LEU A 178 14.51 -21.04 7.78
N THR A 179 13.45 -21.51 8.43
CA THR A 179 13.47 -21.73 9.89
C THR A 179 14.21 -23.01 10.30
N GLN A 180 14.43 -23.95 9.38
CA GLN A 180 15.16 -25.20 9.63
C GLN A 180 16.68 -25.13 9.36
N VAL A 181 17.22 -24.03 8.82
CA VAL A 181 18.67 -23.92 8.51
C VAL A 181 19.55 -23.51 9.71
N HIS A 182 19.03 -23.52 10.95
CA HIS A 182 19.86 -23.27 12.12
C HIS A 182 19.59 -24.19 13.33
N PRO A 183 19.94 -25.50 13.26
CA PRO A 183 20.15 -26.31 14.44
C PRO A 183 21.58 -26.85 14.44
N SER A 184 22.57 -26.02 14.74
CA SER A 184 23.82 -26.47 15.37
C SER A 184 24.79 -25.30 15.51
N LEU A 185 24.94 -24.81 16.75
CA LEU A 185 26.22 -24.40 17.31
C LEU A 185 26.00 -24.10 18.80
N SER A 186 25.82 -25.16 19.58
CA SER A 186 26.05 -25.13 21.02
C SER A 186 26.38 -26.53 21.50
N LEU A 187 27.64 -26.94 21.26
CA LEU A 187 28.34 -27.93 22.09
C LEU A 187 29.84 -27.91 21.77
N VAL A 188 30.57 -26.96 22.37
CA VAL A 188 31.92 -27.18 22.93
C VAL A 188 32.07 -26.19 24.09
N GLY A 189 32.23 -26.72 25.31
CA GLY A 189 32.38 -25.97 26.56
C GLY A 189 32.02 -26.84 27.74
#